data_AF-A0A932SUC1-F1
#
_entry.id   AF-A0A932SUC1-F1
#
_cell.length_a   1.000
_cell.length_b   1.000
_cell.length_c   1.000
_cell.angle_alpha   90.00
_cell.angle_beta   90.00
_cell.angle_gamma   90.00
#
_symmetry.space_group_name_H-M   'P 1'
#
loop_
_entity.id
_entity.type
_entity.pdbx_description
1 polymer ?
#
loop_
_entity_poly.entity_id
_entity_poly.type
_entity_poly.pdbx_seq_one_letter_code
_entity_poly.pdbx_strand_id
1 'polypeptide(L)'
;MSLTIHSPRRGVTARLVLVGLMSVTAASAVAVGQWSYHVVPGRGQKVKEVGDDFEDPEWGYLDNVPKASSNIDSDDRLPAGISKNQRVYESTYR
;
A
#
# COMPACT_ATOMS: atom_id res chain seq x y z
N MET A 1 -74.41 8.58 -16.94
CA MET A 1 -72.99 8.85 -17.25
C MET A 1 -72.33 9.36 -15.99
N SER A 2 -71.40 8.58 -15.44
CA SER A 2 -70.78 8.77 -14.13
C SER A 2 -69.33 9.24 -14.31
N LEU A 3 -68.87 10.21 -13.51
CA LEU A 3 -67.47 10.63 -13.43
C LEU A 3 -67.14 10.92 -11.96
N THR A 4 -66.66 9.88 -11.26
CA THR A 4 -66.13 9.96 -9.90
C THR A 4 -64.62 10.18 -9.96
N ILE A 5 -64.15 11.36 -9.59
CA ILE A 5 -62.73 11.71 -9.53
C ILE A 5 -62.13 11.13 -8.23
N HIS A 6 -61.15 10.23 -8.37
CA HIS A 6 -60.40 9.64 -7.25
C HIS A 6 -59.27 10.58 -6.79
N SER A 7 -59.34 11.06 -5.56
CA SER A 7 -58.29 11.88 -4.92
C SER A 7 -57.29 10.99 -4.16
N PRO A 8 -55.96 11.08 -4.42
CA PRO A 8 -54.99 10.22 -3.76
C PRO A 8 -54.68 10.69 -2.31
N ARG A 9 -54.56 9.71 -1.42
CA ARG A 9 -54.39 9.87 0.04
C ARG A 9 -53.04 10.50 0.40
N ARG A 10 -53.06 11.73 0.92
CA ARG A 10 -51.92 12.59 1.30
C ARG A 10 -50.99 12.06 2.44
N GLY A 11 -51.24 10.88 3.00
CA GLY A 11 -50.57 10.42 4.24
C GLY A 11 -49.36 9.50 4.07
N VAL A 12 -49.18 8.88 2.89
CA VAL A 12 -48.14 7.85 2.68
C VAL A 12 -46.81 8.47 2.27
N THR A 13 -46.84 9.55 1.51
CA THR A 13 -45.66 10.27 1.01
C THR A 13 -44.85 10.94 2.12
N ALA A 14 -45.50 11.52 3.12
CA ALA A 14 -44.81 12.20 4.23
C ALA A 14 -44.02 11.23 5.13
N ARG A 15 -44.51 10.00 5.32
CA ARG A 15 -43.86 8.98 6.16
C ARG A 15 -42.62 8.38 5.50
N LEU A 16 -42.64 8.22 4.18
CA LEU A 16 -41.50 7.72 3.40
C LEU A 16 -40.34 8.71 3.35
N VAL A 17 -40.62 10.02 3.30
CA VAL A 17 -39.59 11.07 3.30
C VAL A 17 -38.85 11.14 4.66
N LEU A 18 -39.57 10.97 5.78
CA LEU A 18 -38.97 11.05 7.12
C LEU A 18 -38.04 9.88 7.43
N VAL A 19 -38.40 8.66 6.99
CA VAL A 19 -37.57 7.46 7.15
C VAL A 19 -36.31 7.54 6.28
N GLY A 20 -36.45 8.04 5.04
CA GLY A 20 -35.31 8.25 4.15
C GLY A 20 -34.29 9.26 4.70
N LEU A 21 -34.74 10.31 5.39
CA LEU A 21 -33.84 11.33 5.95
C LEU A 21 -33.09 10.85 7.20
N MET A 22 -33.70 9.99 8.04
CA MET A 22 -33.04 9.40 9.21
C MET A 22 -31.97 8.37 8.86
N SER A 23 -32.07 7.70 7.71
CA SER A 23 -31.05 6.74 7.25
C SER A 23 -29.76 7.42 6.79
N VAL A 24 -29.82 8.68 6.31
CA VAL A 24 -28.66 9.41 5.79
C VAL A 24 -27.74 9.90 6.91
N THR A 25 -28.26 10.22 8.10
CA THR A 25 -27.45 10.71 9.23
C THR A 25 -26.68 9.62 9.98
N ALA A 26 -27.13 8.36 9.95
CA ALA A 26 -26.45 7.26 10.64
C ALA A 26 -25.19 6.76 9.90
N ALA A 27 -25.11 6.98 8.58
CA ALA A 27 -23.99 6.51 7.76
C ALA A 27 -22.71 7.36 7.90
N SER A 28 -22.82 8.62 8.36
CA SER A 28 -21.67 9.54 8.43
C SER A 28 -20.79 9.34 9.67
N ALA A 29 -21.31 8.75 10.74
CA ALA A 29 -20.57 8.60 12.00
C ALA A 29 -19.53 7.46 11.98
N VAL A 30 -19.65 6.51 11.05
CA VAL A 30 -18.77 5.32 10.99
C VAL A 30 -17.46 5.59 10.23
N ALA A 31 -17.38 6.68 9.45
CA ALA A 31 -16.27 6.94 8.55
C ALA A 31 -15.04 7.63 9.19
N VAL A 32 -15.16 8.16 10.41
CA VAL A 32 -14.11 8.99 11.05
C VAL A 32 -13.23 8.25 12.08
N GLY A 33 -13.46 6.95 12.29
CA GLY A 33 -12.82 6.17 13.37
C GLY A 33 -11.70 5.20 12.95
N GLN A 34 -11.23 5.23 11.71
CA GLN A 34 -10.12 4.37 11.28
C GLN A 34 -8.83 5.19 11.22
N TRP A 35 -7.71 4.56 11.61
CA TRP A 35 -6.33 5.07 11.49
C TRP A 35 -5.72 5.75 12.73
N SER A 36 -5.75 5.04 13.86
CA SER A 36 -4.68 5.13 14.87
C SER A 36 -4.13 3.74 15.16
N TYR A 37 -3.50 3.11 14.17
CA TYR A 37 -2.75 1.87 14.42
C TYR A 37 -1.38 2.23 14.99
N HIS A 38 -1.07 1.76 16.19
CA HIS A 38 0.31 1.69 16.66
C HIS A 38 1.10 0.83 15.68
N VAL A 39 2.24 1.33 15.20
CA VAL A 39 3.13 0.56 14.34
C VAL A 39 3.72 -0.58 15.17
N VAL A 40 3.15 -1.77 15.04
CA VAL A 40 3.70 -2.99 15.63
C VAL A 40 4.62 -3.63 14.58
N PRO A 41 5.92 -3.80 14.85
CA PRO A 41 6.82 -4.50 13.95
C PRO A 41 6.25 -5.86 13.53
N GLY A 42 6.35 -6.18 12.24
CA GLY A 42 5.85 -7.44 11.68
C GLY A 42 4.34 -7.52 11.41
N ARG A 43 3.53 -6.50 11.75
CA ARG A 43 2.09 -6.44 11.39
C ARG A 43 1.77 -5.53 10.21
N GLY A 44 2.78 -4.93 9.60
CA GLY A 44 2.64 -4.13 8.39
C GLY A 44 2.42 -5.00 7.14
N GLN A 45 2.09 -4.35 6.03
CA GLN A 45 2.08 -4.99 4.72
C GLN A 45 3.51 -5.14 4.20
N LYS A 46 3.92 -6.33 3.76
CA LYS A 46 5.21 -6.53 3.09
C LYS A 46 5.20 -5.77 1.76
N VAL A 47 6.08 -4.77 1.64
CA VAL A 47 6.31 -4.08 0.36
C VAL A 47 7.29 -4.93 -0.45
N LYS A 48 6.86 -5.46 -1.59
CA LYS A 48 7.64 -6.44 -2.38
C LYS A 48 8.85 -5.84 -3.12
N GLU A 49 8.91 -4.52 -3.24
CA GLU A 49 9.79 -3.82 -4.18
C GLU A 49 10.95 -3.07 -3.50
N VAL A 50 11.00 -3.04 -2.17
CA VAL A 50 11.95 -2.19 -1.41
C VAL A 50 13.22 -2.95 -0.99
N GLY A 51 13.27 -4.27 -1.19
CA GLY A 51 14.40 -5.09 -0.80
C GLY A 51 14.65 -6.28 -1.72
N ASP A 52 15.69 -7.02 -1.38
CA ASP A 52 16.01 -8.31 -1.99
C ASP A 52 15.48 -9.46 -1.11
N ASP A 53 15.37 -10.65 -1.69
CA ASP A 53 15.04 -11.88 -0.96
C ASP A 53 16.30 -12.72 -0.79
N PHE A 54 16.99 -12.54 0.34
CA PHE A 54 18.22 -13.27 0.64
C PHE A 54 18.01 -14.76 0.89
N GLU A 55 16.76 -15.20 1.06
CA GLU A 55 16.39 -16.61 1.27
C GLU A 55 15.98 -17.30 -0.04
N ASP A 56 15.97 -16.59 -1.17
CA ASP A 56 15.71 -17.19 -2.49
C ASP A 56 16.84 -18.18 -2.84
N PRO A 57 16.55 -19.47 -3.14
CA PRO A 57 17.57 -20.44 -3.52
C PRO A 57 18.41 -20.04 -4.75
N GLU A 58 17.87 -19.19 -5.63
CA GLU A 58 18.58 -18.65 -6.78
C GLU A 58 19.38 -17.38 -6.46
N TRP A 59 19.20 -16.82 -5.26
CA TRP A 59 19.94 -15.64 -4.81
C TRP A 59 21.43 -15.86 -4.95
N GLY A 60 22.15 -14.80 -5.28
CA GLY A 60 23.59 -14.86 -5.38
C GLY A 60 24.22 -13.51 -5.55
N TYR A 61 25.49 -13.45 -5.20
CA TYR A 61 26.33 -12.27 -5.29
C TYR A 61 27.49 -12.54 -6.25
N LEU A 62 27.76 -11.57 -7.12
CA LEU A 62 28.82 -11.63 -8.13
C LEU A 62 29.93 -10.69 -7.69
N ASP A 63 31.04 -11.27 -7.24
CA ASP A 63 32.24 -10.54 -6.84
C ASP A 63 33.05 -10.11 -8.06
N ASN A 64 33.59 -8.89 -8.03
CA ASN A 64 34.59 -8.45 -9.00
C ASN A 64 35.99 -8.68 -8.42
N VAL A 65 36.51 -9.88 -8.65
CA VAL A 65 37.85 -10.26 -8.21
C VAL A 65 38.92 -9.87 -9.23
N PRO A 66 40.12 -9.44 -8.80
CA PRO A 66 40.56 -9.25 -7.41
C PRO A 66 39.91 -8.02 -6.76
N LYS A 67 39.82 -8.03 -5.41
CA LYS A 67 39.23 -6.92 -4.65
C LYS A 67 39.87 -5.58 -5.03
N ALA A 68 39.05 -4.56 -5.22
CA ALA A 68 39.47 -3.18 -5.39
C ALA A 68 40.34 -2.69 -4.20
N SER A 69 41.43 -1.98 -4.47
CA SER A 69 42.33 -1.47 -3.43
C SER A 69 43.03 -0.17 -3.81
N SER A 70 42.45 0.95 -3.41
CA SER A 70 43.13 2.25 -3.55
C SER A 70 44.50 2.30 -2.86
N ASN A 71 44.64 1.62 -1.72
CA ASN A 71 45.87 1.64 -0.91
C ASN A 71 46.99 0.74 -1.46
N ILE A 72 46.67 -0.40 -2.08
CA ILE A 72 47.69 -1.36 -2.53
C ILE A 72 48.11 -1.09 -3.98
N ASP A 73 47.14 -0.92 -4.87
CA ASP A 73 47.40 -0.81 -6.31
C ASP A 73 46.72 0.41 -6.96
N SER A 74 46.05 1.24 -6.16
CA SER A 74 45.34 2.44 -6.64
C SER A 74 44.28 2.12 -7.70
N ASP A 75 43.75 0.90 -7.70
CA ASP A 75 42.73 0.43 -8.65
C ASP A 75 41.42 0.09 -7.92
N ASP A 76 40.37 0.84 -8.25
CA ASP A 76 39.08 0.78 -7.58
C ASP A 76 38.09 -0.22 -8.16
N ARG A 77 38.43 -0.91 -9.25
CA ARG A 77 37.70 -2.03 -9.90
C ARG A 77 36.19 -2.01 -9.68
N LEU A 78 35.48 -1.32 -10.58
CA LEU A 78 34.04 -1.11 -10.50
C LEU A 78 33.26 -1.99 -11.50
N PRO A 79 32.05 -2.46 -11.13
CA PRO A 79 31.50 -2.46 -9.77
C PRO A 79 32.31 -3.37 -8.84
N ALA A 80 32.38 -3.07 -7.54
CA ALA A 80 33.11 -3.91 -6.58
C ALA A 80 32.44 -5.30 -6.40
N GLY A 81 31.10 -5.31 -6.47
CA GLY A 81 30.27 -6.50 -6.56
C GLY A 81 28.80 -6.15 -6.68
N ILE A 82 27.98 -7.09 -7.14
CA ILE A 82 26.55 -6.88 -7.37
C ILE A 82 25.76 -8.19 -7.19
N SER A 83 24.53 -8.11 -6.67
CA SER A 83 23.62 -9.27 -6.64
C SER A 83 23.19 -9.67 -8.06
N LYS A 84 22.84 -10.95 -8.26
CA LYS A 84 22.40 -11.49 -9.57
C LYS A 84 21.23 -10.71 -10.18
N ASN A 85 20.33 -10.22 -9.33
CA ASN A 85 19.16 -9.43 -9.74
C ASN A 85 19.40 -7.91 -9.73
N GLN A 86 20.65 -7.48 -9.51
CA GLN A 86 21.10 -6.08 -9.55
C GLN A 86 20.45 -5.15 -8.51
N ARG A 87 19.87 -5.70 -7.44
CA ARG A 87 19.22 -4.92 -6.38
C ARG A 87 20.17 -4.48 -5.27
N VAL A 88 21.24 -5.25 -5.04
CA VAL A 88 22.25 -4.97 -4.02
C VAL A 88 23.58 -4.78 -4.70
N TYR A 89 24.23 -3.65 -4.45
CA TYR A 89 25.59 -3.37 -4.93
C TYR A 89 26.47 -3.00 -3.74
N GLU A 90 27.74 -3.39 -3.77
CA GLU A 90 28.70 -2.95 -2.75
C GLU A 90 28.98 -1.45 -2.93
N SER A 91 28.74 -0.68 -1.86
CA SER A 91 29.01 0.75 -1.84
C SER A 91 30.47 1.00 -2.16
N THR A 92 30.70 1.91 -3.11
CA THR A 92 32.03 2.38 -3.46
C THR A 92 32.43 3.67 -2.74
N TYR A 93 31.53 4.20 -1.92
CA TYR A 93 31.79 5.42 -1.17
C TYR A 93 32.85 5.16 -0.08
N ARG A 94 33.87 6.01 -0.04
CA ARG A 94 34.99 5.95 0.90
C ARG A 94 35.24 7.32 1.52
#